data_AF-A0A2D4IA64-F1
#
_entry.id   AF-A0A2D4IA64-F1
#
_cell.length_a   1.000
_cell.length_b   1.000
_cell.length_c   1.000
_cell.angle_alpha   90.00
_cell.angle_beta   90.00
_cell.angle_gamma   90.00
#
_symmetry.space_group_name_H-M   'P 1'
#
loop_
_entity.id
_entity.type
_entity.pdbx_description
1 polymer ?
#
loop_
_entity_poly.entity_id
_entity_poly.type
_entity_poly.pdbx_seq_one_letter_code
_entity_poly.pdbx_strand_id
1 'polypeptide(L)'
;MERPGISMVLLETRPGEQHFAFEHSREYQLVQFKFLDAVESMDPNNLVLLLQMNPYHVDSLLQLSDVCRMQEDQEMARDLIERALYTLECAFHPVFSLTSGTCRLDYRH
;
A
#
# COMPACT_ATOMS: atom_id res chain seq x y z
N MET A 1 -16.41 -7.60 4.43
CA MET A 1 -15.10 -7.20 3.88
C MET A 1 -14.25 -6.77 5.05
N GLU A 2 -13.13 -7.46 5.28
CA GLU A 2 -12.16 -7.06 6.30
C GLU A 2 -11.49 -5.75 5.85
N ARG A 3 -11.29 -4.81 6.79
CA ARG A 3 -10.59 -3.57 6.47
C ARG A 3 -9.13 -3.90 6.18
N PRO A 4 -8.50 -3.29 5.15
CA PRO A 4 -7.16 -3.64 4.70
C PRO A 4 -6.02 -3.31 5.69
N GLY A 5 -6.32 -2.96 6.95
CA GLY A 5 -5.30 -2.63 7.96
C GLY A 5 -4.58 -1.31 7.74
N ILE A 6 -4.94 -0.57 6.68
CA ILE A 6 -4.42 0.74 6.33
C ILE A 6 -5.56 1.76 6.29
N SER A 7 -5.31 2.96 6.79
CA SER A 7 -6.26 4.08 6.78
C SER A 7 -5.55 5.41 6.60
N MET A 8 -6.19 6.39 5.96
CA MET A 8 -5.65 7.73 5.83
C MET A 8 -6.20 8.65 6.92
N VAL A 9 -5.30 9.40 7.55
CA VAL A 9 -5.60 10.36 8.62
C VAL A 9 -5.26 11.78 8.17
N LEU A 10 -6.09 12.75 8.58
CA LEU A 10 -5.81 14.17 8.43
C LEU A 10 -4.92 14.63 9.59
N LEU A 11 -3.68 15.03 9.28
CA LEU A 11 -2.69 15.45 10.28
C LEU A 11 -2.84 16.93 10.64
N GLU A 12 -2.96 17.78 9.61
CA GLU A 12 -2.98 19.24 9.78
C GLU A 12 -3.82 19.89 8.67
N THR A 13 -4.50 20.98 8.99
CA THR A 13 -5.11 21.87 8.00
C THR A 13 -4.48 23.25 8.12
N ARG A 14 -3.86 23.70 7.03
CA ARG A 14 -3.27 25.03 6.86
C ARG A 14 -4.13 25.87 5.90
N PRO A 15 -3.96 27.20 5.87
CA PRO A 15 -4.69 28.03 4.91
C PRO A 15 -4.42 27.59 3.47
N GLY A 16 -5.43 27.01 2.83
CA GLY A 16 -5.36 26.50 1.45
C GLY A 16 -4.76 25.10 1.28
N GLU A 17 -4.33 24.42 2.34
CA GLU A 17 -3.69 23.10 2.24
C GLU A 17 -4.09 22.16 3.39
N GLN A 18 -4.19 20.86 3.09
CA GLN A 18 -4.49 19.81 4.07
C GLN A 18 -3.44 18.69 3.96
N HIS A 19 -2.87 18.30 5.09
CA HIS A 19 -1.83 17.29 5.17
C HIS A 19 -2.39 15.97 5.66
N PHE A 20 -2.14 14.91 4.90
CA PHE A 20 -2.59 13.55 5.19
C PHE A 20 -1.40 12.60 5.31
N ALA A 21 -1.61 11.50 6.03
CA ALA A 21 -0.71 10.35 6.04
C ALA A 21 -1.50 9.05 6.06
N PHE A 22 -0.86 7.97 5.65
CA PHE A 22 -1.36 6.63 5.89
C PHE A 22 -0.92 6.15 7.27
N GLU A 23 -1.85 5.58 8.00
CA GLU A 23 -1.64 4.94 9.28
C GLU A 23 -1.89 3.43 9.13
N HIS A 24 -0.96 2.64 9.63
CA HIS A 24 -1.04 1.18 9.62
C HIS A 24 -1.54 0.68 10.97
N SER A 25 -2.51 -0.24 10.95
CA SER A 25 -2.93 -0.98 12.13
C SER A 25 -1.78 -1.84 12.65
N ARG A 26 -1.87 -2.27 13.91
CA ARG A 26 -0.86 -3.15 14.52
C ARG A 26 -0.69 -4.44 13.73
N GLU A 27 -1.79 -5.00 13.24
CA GLU A 27 -1.80 -6.22 12.41
C GLU A 27 -1.08 -5.96 11.08
N TYR A 28 -1.35 -4.83 10.43
CA TYR A 28 -0.67 -4.44 9.19
C TYR A 28 0.84 -4.27 9.41
N GLN A 29 1.25 -3.61 10.50
CA GLN A 29 2.67 -3.48 10.86
C GLN A 29 3.34 -4.84 11.09
N LEU A 30 2.66 -5.81 11.68
CA LEU A 30 3.17 -7.18 11.83
C LEU A 30 3.37 -7.87 10.48
N VAL A 31 2.48 -7.63 9.51
CA VAL A 31 2.64 -8.11 8.13
C VAL A 31 3.80 -7.41 7.45
N GLN A 32 3.98 -6.10 7.68
CA GLN A 32 5.11 -5.33 7.18
C GLN A 32 6.46 -5.91 7.64
N PHE A 33 6.60 -6.29 8.91
CA PHE A 33 7.83 -6.93 9.39
C PHE A 33 8.09 -8.26 8.67
N LYS A 34 7.06 -9.09 8.48
CA LYS A 34 7.20 -10.34 7.71
C LYS A 34 7.54 -10.09 6.24
N PHE A 35 7.04 -9.00 5.68
CA PHE A 35 7.41 -8.57 4.32
C PHE A 35 8.90 -8.24 4.24
N LEU A 36 9.43 -7.47 5.20
CA LEU A 36 10.85 -7.15 5.24
C LEU A 36 11.70 -8.43 5.36
N ASP A 37 11.33 -9.35 6.25
CA ASP A 37 12.01 -10.65 6.39
C ASP A 37 11.98 -11.45 5.06
N ALA A 38 10.84 -11.43 4.35
CA ALA A 38 10.69 -12.14 3.07
C ALA A 38 11.50 -11.50 1.93
N VAL A 39 11.62 -10.17 1.90
CA VAL A 39 12.50 -9.47 0.92
C VAL A 39 13.96 -9.79 1.22
N GLU A 40 14.37 -9.75 2.49
CA GLU A 40 15.74 -10.08 2.90
C GLU A 40 16.10 -11.53 2.60
N SER A 41 15.13 -12.46 2.64
CA SER A 41 15.37 -13.87 2.34
C SER A 41 15.69 -14.15 0.86
N MET A 42 15.48 -13.18 -0.04
CA MET A 42 15.64 -13.31 -1.50
C MET A 42 14.89 -14.51 -2.12
N ASP A 43 13.85 -15.00 -1.45
CA ASP A 43 13.01 -16.10 -1.93
C ASP A 43 11.64 -15.55 -2.32
N PRO A 44 11.30 -15.47 -3.62
CA PRO A 44 10.03 -14.93 -4.06
C PRO A 44 8.82 -15.74 -3.57
N ASN A 45 8.99 -17.01 -3.19
CA ASN A 45 7.90 -17.82 -2.65
C ASN A 45 7.39 -17.30 -1.30
N ASN A 46 8.28 -16.72 -0.47
CA ASN A 46 7.88 -16.13 0.81
C ASN A 46 6.98 -14.91 0.60
N LEU A 47 7.29 -14.09 -0.41
CA LEU A 47 6.45 -12.95 -0.79
C LEU A 47 5.09 -13.39 -1.34
N VAL A 48 5.06 -14.43 -2.18
CA VAL A 48 3.80 -15.00 -2.70
C VAL A 48 2.93 -15.51 -1.56
N LEU A 49 3.49 -16.29 -0.63
CA LEU A 49 2.76 -16.82 0.53
C LEU A 49 2.25 -15.68 1.42
N LEU A 50 3.07 -14.65 1.66
CA LEU A 50 2.67 -13.49 2.44
C LEU A 50 1.49 -12.76 1.80
N LEU A 51 1.51 -12.56 0.47
CA LEU A 51 0.43 -11.92 -0.26
C LEU A 51 -0.84 -12.78 -0.27
N GLN A 52 -0.73 -14.10 -0.38
CA GLN A 52 -1.89 -15.00 -0.29
C GLN A 52 -2.61 -14.88 1.06
N MET A 53 -1.85 -14.73 2.14
CA MET A 53 -2.40 -14.52 3.47
C MET A 53 -2.90 -13.08 3.71
N ASN A 54 -2.28 -12.09 3.05
CA ASN A 54 -2.56 -10.67 3.24
C ASN A 54 -2.77 -9.99 1.88
N PRO A 55 -3.92 -10.23 1.21
CA PRO A 55 -4.13 -9.87 -0.19
C PRO A 55 -4.17 -8.35 -0.46
N TYR A 56 -4.24 -7.54 0.60
CA TYR A 56 -4.27 -6.08 0.57
C TYR A 56 -3.00 -5.45 1.16
N HIS A 57 -1.92 -6.21 1.35
CA HIS A 57 -0.65 -5.64 1.77
C HIS A 57 0.02 -4.92 0.59
N VAL A 58 0.09 -3.58 0.66
CA VAL A 58 0.51 -2.72 -0.46
C VAL A 58 1.94 -3.04 -0.90
N ASP A 59 2.88 -3.12 0.02
CA ASP A 59 4.29 -3.34 -0.33
C ASP A 59 4.53 -4.73 -0.97
N SER A 60 3.78 -5.74 -0.53
CA SER A 60 3.84 -7.08 -1.15
C SER A 60 3.30 -7.06 -2.58
N LEU A 61 2.20 -6.33 -2.82
CA LEU A 61 1.63 -6.15 -4.15
C LEU A 61 2.62 -5.45 -5.08
N LEU A 62 3.25 -4.37 -4.61
CA LEU A 62 4.24 -3.61 -5.38
C LEU A 62 5.49 -4.46 -5.69
N GLN A 63 6.04 -5.14 -4.68
CA GLN A 63 7.24 -5.96 -4.85
C GLN A 63 7.00 -7.13 -5.82
N LEU A 64 5.84 -7.80 -5.72
CA LEU A 64 5.49 -8.88 -6.65
C LEU A 64 5.18 -8.34 -8.06
N SER A 65 4.59 -7.16 -8.18
CA SER A 65 4.41 -6.50 -9.48
C SER A 65 5.76 -6.28 -10.18
N ASP A 66 6.77 -5.79 -9.45
CA ASP A 66 8.11 -5.60 -10.01
C ASP A 66 8.74 -6.93 -10.44
N VAL A 67 8.57 -8.00 -9.64
CA VAL A 67 9.02 -9.36 -9.98
C VAL A 67 8.33 -9.88 -11.24
N CYS A 68 7.01 -9.70 -11.39
CA CYS A 68 6.26 -10.06 -12.59
C CYS A 68 6.75 -9.27 -13.81
N ARG A 69 6.96 -7.95 -13.65
CA ARG A 69 7.50 -7.10 -14.73
C ARG A 69 8.87 -7.58 -15.22
N MET A 70 9.75 -7.99 -14.30
CA MET A 70 11.07 -8.54 -14.64
C MET A 70 11.01 -9.88 -15.37
N GLN A 71 9.93 -10.65 -15.16
CA GLN A 71 9.67 -11.93 -15.84
C GLN A 71 8.85 -11.76 -17.14
N GLU A 72 8.66 -10.51 -17.60
CA GLU A 72 7.86 -10.14 -18.76
C GLU A 72 6.36 -10.46 -18.63
N ASP A 73 5.88 -10.77 -17.42
CA ASP A 73 4.46 -10.97 -17.11
C ASP A 73 3.79 -9.62 -16.80
N GLN A 74 3.50 -8.87 -17.87
CA GLN A 74 2.94 -7.52 -17.77
C GLN A 74 1.47 -7.52 -17.32
N GLU A 75 0.71 -8.57 -17.62
CA GLU A 75 -0.70 -8.70 -17.24
C GLU A 75 -0.81 -8.83 -15.72
N MET A 76 -0.09 -9.77 -15.13
CA MET A 76 -0.09 -9.96 -13.67
C MET A 76 0.48 -8.73 -12.94
N ALA A 77 1.55 -8.12 -13.46
CA ALA A 77 2.11 -6.91 -12.88
C ALA A 77 1.07 -5.78 -12.80
N ARG A 78 0.29 -5.59 -13.87
CA ARG A 78 -0.77 -4.59 -13.91
C ARG A 78 -1.87 -4.89 -12.89
N ASP A 79 -2.34 -6.12 -12.80
CA ASP A 79 -3.38 -6.51 -11.85
C ASP A 79 -2.96 -6.29 -10.39
N LEU A 80 -1.68 -6.57 -10.08
CA LEU A 80 -1.11 -6.31 -8.75
C LEU A 80 -1.07 -4.81 -8.43
N ILE A 81 -0.72 -3.96 -9.40
CA ILE A 81 -0.72 -2.51 -9.23
C ILE A 81 -2.15 -1.97 -9.07
N GLU A 82 -3.09 -2.43 -9.87
CA GLU A 82 -4.50 -2.03 -9.75
C GLU A 82 -5.06 -2.38 -8.36
N ARG A 83 -4.69 -3.55 -7.81
CA ARG A 83 -5.05 -3.94 -6.45
C ARG A 83 -4.38 -3.06 -5.38
N ALA A 84 -3.14 -2.66 -5.58
CA ALA A 84 -2.44 -1.77 -4.66
C ALA A 84 -3.13 -0.40 -4.61
N LEU A 85 -3.46 0.16 -5.79
CA LEU A 85 -4.19 1.42 -5.91
C LEU A 85 -5.58 1.31 -5.27
N TYR A 86 -6.34 0.27 -5.58
CA TYR A 86 -7.65 0.03 -4.97
C TYR A 86 -7.58 -0.01 -3.45
N THR A 87 -6.56 -0.67 -2.89
CA THR A 87 -6.35 -0.75 -1.44
C THR A 87 -6.14 0.64 -0.83
N LEU A 88 -5.29 1.46 -1.45
CA LEU A 88 -5.02 2.82 -0.99
C LEU A 88 -6.26 3.72 -1.12
N GLU A 89 -6.99 3.62 -2.22
CA GLU A 89 -8.23 4.37 -2.46
C GLU A 89 -9.30 4.04 -1.41
N CYS A 90 -9.41 2.76 -1.04
CA CYS A 90 -10.31 2.33 0.03
C CYS A 90 -9.92 2.90 1.40
N ALA A 91 -8.65 3.28 1.58
CA ALA A 91 -8.14 3.86 2.80
C ALA A 91 -8.27 5.39 2.85
N PHE A 92 -8.63 6.06 1.75
CA PHE A 92 -8.67 7.52 1.69
C PHE A 92 -9.60 8.15 2.72
N HIS A 93 -9.15 9.27 3.28
CA HIS A 93 -9.95 10.07 4.20
C HIS A 93 -11.11 10.71 3.41
N PRO A 94 -12.35 10.82 3.95
CA PRO A 94 -13.51 11.32 3.19
C PRO A 94 -13.35 12.72 2.58
N VAL A 95 -12.47 13.55 3.17
CA VAL A 95 -12.17 14.90 2.68
C VAL A 95 -10.94 14.98 1.78
N PHE A 96 -10.25 13.86 1.57
CA PHE A 96 -9.11 13.80 0.67
C PHE A 96 -9.59 13.87 -0.77
N SER A 97 -8.93 14.72 -1.57
CA SER A 97 -9.22 14.88 -2.98
C SER A 97 -7.93 15.00 -3.78
N LEU A 98 -7.65 13.98 -4.59
CA LEU A 98 -6.51 13.94 -5.52
C LEU A 98 -6.51 15.10 -6.53
N THR A 99 -7.69 15.62 -6.86
CA THR A 99 -7.86 16.63 -7.93
C THR A 99 -7.94 18.06 -7.40
N SER A 100 -8.08 18.25 -6.08
CA SER A 100 -8.24 19.58 -5.46
C SER A 100 -7.00 20.46 -5.52
N GLY A 101 -5.81 19.87 -5.65
CA GLY A 101 -4.53 20.58 -5.56
C GLY A 101 -4.18 21.09 -4.15
N THR A 102 -5.05 20.89 -3.16
CA THR A 102 -4.87 21.36 -1.77
C THR A 102 -4.47 20.25 -0.82
N CYS A 103 -4.54 18.98 -1.23
CA CYS A 103 -4.10 17.85 -0.42
C CYS A 103 -2.60 17.62 -0.56
N ARG A 104 -1.92 17.31 0.55
CA ARG A 104 -0.49 16.95 0.62
C ARG A 104 -0.36 15.61 1.35
N LEU A 105 0.45 14.72 0.80
CA LEU A 105 0.81 13.45 1.42
C LEU A 105 2.34 13.47 1.59
N ASP A 106 2.82 13.50 2.83
CA ASP A 106 4.27 13.47 3.10
C ASP A 106 4.75 12.01 3.13
N TYR A 107 5.89 11.74 2.49
CA TYR A 107 6.51 10.41 2.46
C TYR A 107 7.26 10.08 3.77
N ARG A 108 7.47 11.07 4.65
CA ARG A 108 8.23 10.90 5.89
C ARG A 108 7.44 10.28 7.04
N HIS A 109 6.17 9.95 6.83
CA HIS A 109 5.30 9.37 7.85
C HIS A 109 5.10 7.87 7.68
#